data_AF-A0A9W8ZXK0-F1
#
_entry.id   AF-A0A9W8ZXK0-F1
#
_cell.length_a   1.000
_cell.length_b   1.000
_cell.length_c   1.000
_cell.angle_alpha   90.00
_cell.angle_beta   90.00
_cell.angle_gamma   90.00
#
_symmetry.space_group_name_H-M   'P 1'
#
loop_
_entity.id
_entity.type
_entity.pdbx_description
1 polymer ?
#
loop_
_entity_poly.entity_id
_entity_poly.type
_entity_poly.pdbx_seq_one_letter_code
_entity_poly.pdbx_strand_id
1 'polypeptide(L)' 'LTITNNTSEDIYVSVTATGSDFQKGGSEDWYTLKAGKSDTWGSRGSWQVIRFTRSQTPGVLVETILGKSGSSVNIY' A
#
# COMPACT_ATOMS: atom_id res chain seq x y z
N LEU A 1 -9.39 3.59 -1.88
CA LEU A 1 -8.97 2.38 -1.14
C LEU A 1 -8.37 2.87 0.17
N THR A 2 -8.91 2.45 1.32
CA THR A 2 -8.36 2.86 2.62
C THR A 2 -7.45 1.77 3.14
N ILE A 3 -6.22 2.09 3.51
CA ILE A 3 -5.30 1.14 4.15
C ILE A 3 -5.07 1.61 5.59
N THR A 4 -5.21 0.70 6.53
CA THR A 4 -5.01 0.97 7.96
C THR A 4 -3.84 0.14 8.46
N ASN A 5 -2.87 0.80 9.09
CA ASN A 5 -1.81 0.14 9.85
C ASN A 5 -2.30 -0.10 11.28
N ASN A 6 -2.71 -1.33 11.59
CA ASN A 6 -3.08 -1.74 12.95
C ASN A 6 -1.90 -2.29 13.76
N THR A 7 -0.68 -2.20 13.22
CA THR A 7 0.53 -2.61 13.95
C THR A 7 0.96 -1.52 14.95
N SER A 8 1.87 -1.88 15.86
CA SER A 8 2.48 -0.95 16.82
C SER A 8 3.62 -0.11 16.24
N GLU A 9 4.03 -0.38 15.00
CA GLU A 9 5.19 0.24 14.36
C GLU A 9 4.77 0.97 13.08
N ASP A 10 5.60 1.92 12.65
CA ASP A 10 5.42 2.54 11.34
C ASP A 10 5.73 1.51 10.25
N ILE A 11 4.94 1.54 9.16
CA ILE A 11 5.20 0.71 7.99
C ILE A 11 5.41 1.58 6.75
N TYR A 12 6.05 1.02 5.75
CA TYR A 12 6.20 1.64 4.44
C TYR A 12 5.22 0.98 3.48
N VAL A 13 4.43 1.79 2.78
CA VAL A 13 3.41 1.33 1.83
C VAL A 13 3.67 1.93 0.46
N SER A 14 3.56 1.11 -0.58
CA SER A 14 3.57 1.54 -1.97
C SER A 14 2.33 0.98 -2.67
N VAL A 15 1.58 1.83 -3.37
CA VAL A 15 0.34 1.44 -4.05
C VAL A 15 0.47 1.70 -5.54
N THR A 16 0.45 0.63 -6.32
CA THR A 16 0.56 0.68 -7.79
C THR A 16 -0.69 0.12 -8.47
N ALA A 17 -0.95 0.52 -9.72
CA ALA A 17 -2.04 -0.05 -10.50
C ALA A 17 -1.66 -1.47 -10.99
N THR A 18 -2.64 -2.37 -11.11
CA THR A 18 -2.43 -3.68 -11.75
C THR A 18 -2.52 -3.56 -13.29
N GLY A 19 -1.62 -4.18 -14.05
CA GLY A 19 -1.75 -4.34 -15.51
C GLY A 19 -0.93 -3.36 -16.36
N SER A 20 -1.43 -3.04 -17.56
CA SER A 20 -0.80 -2.24 -18.65
C SER A 20 -0.51 -0.76 -18.32
N ASP A 21 -0.53 -0.41 -17.03
CA ASP A 21 -0.40 0.94 -16.48
C ASP A 21 0.98 1.18 -15.84
N PHE A 22 2.00 0.41 -16.24
CA PHE A 22 3.39 0.76 -15.98
C PHE A 22 3.59 2.24 -16.36
N GLN A 23 4.01 3.08 -15.39
CA GLN A 23 4.17 4.54 -15.51
C GLN A 23 2.90 5.40 -15.66
N LYS A 24 1.67 4.87 -15.43
CA LYS A 24 0.42 5.63 -15.62
C LYS A 24 -0.34 6.02 -14.35
N GLY A 25 0.30 6.04 -13.18
CA GLY A 25 -0.26 6.67 -11.97
C GLY A 25 -0.43 5.77 -10.74
N GLY A 26 0.27 4.64 -10.69
CA GLY A 26 0.71 4.08 -9.42
C GLY A 26 1.99 4.78 -8.99
N SER A 27 2.12 5.21 -7.74
CA SER A 27 3.41 5.67 -7.25
C SER A 27 4.22 4.44 -6.83
N GLU A 28 5.35 4.21 -7.49
CA GLU A 28 6.33 3.22 -7.04
C GLU A 28 7.07 3.68 -5.78
N ASP A 29 6.85 4.94 -5.37
CA ASP A 29 7.38 5.46 -4.12
C ASP A 29 6.78 4.72 -2.92
N TRP A 30 7.58 4.74 -1.87
CA TRP A 30 7.21 4.22 -0.57
C TRP A 30 6.85 5.37 0.35
N TYR A 31 5.69 5.27 1.00
CA TYR A 31 5.21 6.26 1.95
C TYR A 31 5.13 5.65 3.34
N THR A 32 5.49 6.41 4.36
CA THR A 32 5.33 5.97 5.74
C THR A 32 3.86 6.08 6.17
N LEU A 33 3.27 4.95 6.54
CA LEU A 33 1.98 4.88 7.21
C LEU A 33 2.20 4.66 8.71
N LYS A 34 1.89 5.68 9.50
CA LYS A 34 2.13 5.67 10.94
C LYS A 34 1.35 4.58 11.67
N ALA A 35 1.91 4.07 12.76
CA ALA A 35 1.25 3.11 13.64
C ALA A 35 -0.16 3.59 14.05
N GLY A 36 -1.15 2.70 13.96
CA GLY A 36 -2.55 2.98 14.28
C GLY A 36 -3.23 4.01 13.37
N LYS A 37 -2.62 4.38 12.23
CA LYS A 37 -3.18 5.34 11.28
C LYS A 37 -3.65 4.68 9.99
N SER A 38 -4.56 5.36 9.32
CA SER A 38 -5.03 5.02 8.00
C SER A 38 -4.77 6.15 7.03
N ASP A 39 -4.59 5.82 5.76
CA ASP A 39 -4.68 6.79 4.66
C ASP A 39 -5.61 6.24 3.57
N THR A 40 -5.93 7.09 2.60
CA THR A 40 -6.71 6.69 1.43
C THR A 40 -5.85 6.81 0.18
N TRP A 41 -5.57 5.67 -0.42
CA TRP A 41 -4.85 5.57 -1.68
C TRP A 41 -5.82 5.21 -2.79
N GLY A 42 -5.43 5.57 -4.02
CA GLY A 42 -6.11 5.08 -5.22
C GLY A 42 -7.55 5.55 -5.37
N SER A 43 -7.75 6.53 -6.25
CA SER A 43 -9.08 6.97 -6.70
C SER A 43 -9.71 6.04 -7.74
N ARG A 44 -9.03 4.96 -8.12
CA ARG A 44 -9.39 4.11 -9.28
C ARG A 44 -10.36 3.00 -8.91
N GLY A 45 -11.36 2.78 -9.76
CA GLY A 45 -12.29 1.64 -9.61
C GLY A 45 -11.68 0.26 -9.91
N SER A 46 -10.53 0.22 -10.59
CA SER A 46 -9.79 -1.01 -10.89
C SER A 46 -8.98 -1.52 -9.70
N TRP A 47 -8.55 -2.78 -9.76
CA TRP A 47 -7.64 -3.36 -8.78
C TRP A 47 -6.25 -2.68 -8.79
N GLN A 48 -5.65 -2.67 -7.61
CA GLN A 48 -4.37 -2.06 -7.32
C GLN A 48 -3.54 -3.01 -6.46
N VAL A 49 -2.24 -3.01 -6.69
CA VAL A 49 -1.25 -3.74 -5.89
C VAL A 49 -0.82 -2.86 -4.74
N ILE A 50 -0.98 -3.37 -3.54
CA ILE A 50 -0.55 -2.74 -2.29
C ILE A 50 0.65 -3.53 -1.82
N ARG A 51 1.81 -2.90 -1.76
CA ARG A 51 3.03 -3.46 -1.21
C ARG A 51 3.28 -2.79 0.13
N PHE A 52 3.65 -3.56 1.14
CA PHE A 52 4.09 -2.98 2.40
C PHE A 52 5.29 -3.73 2.98
N THR A 53 6.11 -3.02 3.74
CA THR A 53 7.23 -3.56 4.49
C THR A 53 7.40 -2.82 5.81
N ARG A 54 7.93 -3.50 6.82
CA ARG A 54 8.29 -2.91 8.12
C ARG A 54 9.68 -2.28 8.10
N SER A 55 10.47 -2.51 7.05
CA SER A 55 11.79 -1.90 6.87
C SER A 55 12.19 -1.81 5.41
N GLN A 56 12.88 -0.73 5.03
CA GLN A 56 13.45 -0.53 3.70
C GLN A 56 14.89 -1.07 3.58
N THR A 57 15.39 -1.77 4.60
CA THR A 57 16.68 -2.47 4.52
C THR A 57 16.60 -3.61 3.49
N PRO A 58 17.61 -3.77 2.60
CA PRO A 58 17.64 -4.89 1.66
C PRO A 58 17.54 -6.25 2.36
N GLY A 59 16.80 -7.17 1.76
CA GLY A 59 16.58 -8.53 2.30
C GLY A 59 15.40 -8.66 3.26
N VAL A 60 14.72 -7.56 3.60
CA VAL A 60 13.47 -7.60 4.38
C VAL A 60 12.30 -8.00 3.47
N LEU A 61 11.37 -8.78 4.03
CA LEU A 61 10.17 -9.24 3.32
C LEU A 61 9.27 -8.07 2.93
N VAL A 62 8.81 -8.10 1.67
CA VAL A 62 7.75 -7.22 1.17
C VAL A 62 6.48 -8.05 1.00
N GLU A 63 5.43 -7.64 1.69
CA GLU A 63 4.12 -8.28 1.60
C GLU A 63 3.26 -7.58 0.54
N THR A 64 2.41 -8.35 -0.15
CA THR A 64 1.60 -7.85 -1.26
C THR A 64 0.14 -8.23 -1.08
N ILE A 65 -0.75 -7.25 -1.20
CA ILE A 65 -2.21 -7.39 -1.11
C ILE A 65 -2.86 -6.68 -2.30
N LEU A 66 -4.04 -7.12 -2.72
CA LEU A 66 -4.84 -6.43 -3.74
C LEU A 66 -6.00 -5.66 -3.11
N GLY A 67 -6.23 -4.44 -3.61
CA GLY A 67 -7.38 -3.61 -3.21
C GLY A 67 -7.91 -2.77 -4.37
N LYS A 68 -9.10 -2.17 -4.21
CA LYS A 68 -9.70 -1.28 -5.22
C LYS A 68 -10.40 -0.10 -4.54
N SER A 69 -10.76 0.94 -5.28
CA SER A 69 -11.49 2.07 -4.68
C SER A 69 -12.79 1.60 -3.98
N GLY A 70 -13.08 2.22 -2.84
CA GLY A 70 -14.17 1.81 -1.94
C GLY A 70 -13.87 0.64 -0.99
N SER A 71 -12.75 -0.08 -1.14
CA SER A 71 -12.38 -1.15 -0.20
C SER A 71 -11.50 -0.65 0.95
N SER A 72 -11.52 -1.39 2.06
CA SER A 72 -10.60 -1.23 3.19
C SER A 72 -9.63 -2.40 3.30
N VAL A 73 -8.36 -2.12 3.56
CA VAL A 73 -7.29 -3.11 3.80
C VAL A 73 -6.69 -2.83 5.18
N ASN A 74 -6.63 -3.85 6.03
CA ASN A 74 -6.08 -3.74 7.38
C ASN A 74 -4.78 -4.55 7.44
N ILE A 75 -3.69 -3.90 7.83
CA ILE A 75 -2.36 -4.50 8.01
C ILE A 75 -2.16 -4.74 9.51
N TYR A 76 -1.70 -5.93 9.88
CA TYR A 76 -1.52 -6.38 11.26
C TYR A 76 -0.07 -6.81 11.52
#